data_AF-A0A537SU55-F1
#
_entry.id   AF-A0A537SU55-F1
#
_cell.length_a   1.000
_cell.length_b   1.000
_cell.length_c   1.000
_cell.angle_alpha   90.00
_cell.angle_beta   90.00
_cell.angle_gamma   90.00
#
_symmetry.space_group_name_H-M   'P 1'
#
loop_
_entity.id
_entity.type
_entity.pdbx_description
1 polymer ?
#
loop_
_entity_poly.entity_id
_entity_poly.type
_entity_poly.pdbx_seq_one_letter_code
_entity_poly.pdbx_strand_id
1 'polypeptide(L)' 'MSAKTHKGGSHHETAADHHETAAHHHREAAKHYESGDHEKAGHHAHVAHAHGLHAAHHGQEAAKHHAEQHAEHDDD' A
#
# COMPACT_ATOMS: atom_id res chain seq x y z
N MET A 1 20.40 -20.69 -8.33
CA MET A 1 19.13 -20.44 -7.62
C MET A 1 18.60 -19.09 -8.08
N SER A 2 17.94 -19.02 -9.25
CA SER A 2 17.28 -17.78 -9.66
C SER A 2 16.01 -17.66 -8.85
N ALA A 3 16.04 -16.87 -7.79
CA ALA A 3 14.82 -16.37 -7.18
C ALA A 3 14.06 -15.66 -8.30
N LYS A 4 13.01 -16.30 -8.82
CA LYS A 4 11.98 -15.60 -9.56
C LYS A 4 11.49 -14.56 -8.57
N THR A 5 11.95 -13.32 -8.72
CA THR A 5 11.39 -12.18 -8.02
C THR A 5 9.95 -12.13 -8.48
N HIS A 6 9.05 -12.77 -7.72
CA HIS A 6 7.64 -12.83 -8.05
C HIS A 6 7.20 -11.37 -8.15
N LYS A 7 6.79 -10.92 -9.34
CA LYS A 7 6.30 -9.54 -9.54
C LYS A 7 5.21 -9.21 -8.51
N GLY A 8 4.38 -10.19 -8.16
CA GLY A 8 3.42 -10.08 -7.05
C GLY A 8 4.06 -9.83 -5.68
N GLY A 9 5.20 -10.46 -5.35
CA GLY A 9 5.92 -10.22 -4.10
C GLY A 9 6.45 -8.78 -3.98
N SER A 10 7.00 -8.22 -5.05
CA SER A 10 7.45 -6.82 -5.06
C SER A 10 6.29 -5.83 -4.91
N HIS A 11 5.13 -6.14 -5.49
CA HIS A 11 3.91 -5.35 -5.27
C HIS A 11 3.41 -5.44 -3.82
N HIS A 12 3.51 -6.60 -3.17
CA HIS A 12 3.18 -6.73 -1.74
C HIS A 12 4.11 -5.90 -0.85
N GLU A 13 5.42 -5.89 -1.12
CA GLU A 13 6.38 -5.04 -0.39
C GLU A 13 6.05 -3.55 -0.58
N THR A 14 5.80 -3.11 -1.82
CA THR A 14 5.44 -1.71 -2.10
C THR A 14 4.11 -1.32 -1.44
N ALA A 15 3.13 -2.23 -1.41
CA ALA A 15 1.88 -2.01 -0.71
C ALA A 15 2.09 -1.87 0.81
N ALA A 16 2.96 -2.69 1.39
CA ALA A 16 3.31 -2.61 2.81
C ALA A 16 3.97 -1.26 3.15
N ASP A 17 4.95 -0.81 2.36
CA ASP A 17 5.63 0.48 2.56
C ASP A 17 4.65 1.66 2.53
N HIS A 18 3.70 1.64 1.58
CA HIS A 18 2.65 2.64 1.52
C HIS A 18 1.70 2.56 2.72
N HIS A 19 1.34 1.36 3.19
CA HIS A 19 0.52 1.21 4.40
C HIS A 19 1.23 1.73 5.66
N GLU A 20 2.53 1.47 5.81
CA GLU A 20 3.31 2.00 6.93
C GLU A 20 3.38 3.53 6.90
N THR A 21 3.61 4.09 5.72
CA THR A 21 3.66 5.55 5.52
C THR A 21 2.28 6.18 5.78
N ALA A 22 1.20 5.55 5.33
CA ALA A 22 -0.17 5.99 5.61
C ALA A 22 -0.47 5.97 7.12
N ALA A 23 -0.11 4.87 7.80
CA ALA A 23 -0.30 4.75 9.24
C ALA A 23 0.49 5.81 10.02
N HIS A 24 1.73 6.10 9.60
CA HIS A 24 2.53 7.17 10.16
C HIS A 24 1.83 8.53 10.02
N HIS A 25 1.37 8.88 8.82
CA HIS A 25 0.69 10.15 8.59
C HIS A 25 -0.66 10.26 9.30
N HIS A 26 -1.43 9.17 9.43
CA HIS A 26 -2.64 9.18 10.25
C HIS A 26 -2.35 9.46 11.72
N ARG A 27 -1.24 8.93 12.26
CA ARG A 27 -0.81 9.22 13.64
C ARG A 27 -0.38 10.67 13.81
N GLU A 28 0.36 11.23 12.86
CA GLU A 28 0.74 12.65 12.90
C GLU A 28 -0.48 13.57 12.77
N ALA A 29 -1.45 13.21 11.91
CA ALA A 29 -2.71 13.93 11.80
C ALA A 29 -3.47 13.95 13.13
N ALA A 30 -3.57 12.81 13.82
CA ALA A 30 -4.20 12.72 15.12
C ALA A 30 -3.51 13.63 16.16
N LYS A 31 -2.17 13.60 16.23
CA LYS A 31 -1.41 14.49 17.12
C LYS A 31 -1.66 15.97 16.84
N HIS A 32 -1.72 16.36 15.56
CA HIS A 32 -2.01 17.74 15.18
C HIS A 32 -3.46 18.15 15.48
N TYR A 33 -4.43 17.23 15.38
CA TYR A 33 -5.79 17.51 15.86
C TYR A 33 -5.83 17.70 17.37
N GLU A 34 -5.09 16.92 18.14
CA GLU A 34 -4.98 17.07 19.60
C GLU A 34 -4.29 18.38 20.01
N SER A 35 -3.34 18.88 19.22
CA SER A 35 -2.65 20.16 19.47
C SER A 35 -3.42 21.39 18.98
N GLY A 36 -4.55 21.21 18.27
CA GLY A 36 -5.32 22.31 17.68
C GLY A 36 -4.80 22.81 16.33
N ASP A 37 -3.85 22.11 15.70
CA ASP A 37 -3.29 22.42 14.38
C ASP A 37 -4.07 21.71 13.26
N HIS A 38 -5.35 22.06 13.10
CA HIS A 38 -6.26 21.39 12.16
C HIS A 38 -5.79 21.42 10.70
N GLU A 39 -5.07 22.46 10.27
CA GLU A 39 -4.56 22.60 8.90
C GLU A 39 -3.48 21.53 8.59
N LYS A 40 -2.51 21.35 9.50
CA LYS A 40 -1.48 20.31 9.38
C LYS A 40 -2.09 18.92 9.50
N ALA A 41 -3.07 18.76 10.38
CA ALA A 41 -3.79 17.52 10.52
C ALA A 41 -4.50 17.12 9.21
N GLY A 42 -5.18 18.07 8.56
CA GLY A 42 -5.82 17.86 7.25
C GLY A 42 -4.83 17.47 6.16
N HIS A 43 -3.66 18.13 6.12
CA HIS A 43 -2.59 17.77 5.18
C HIS A 43 -2.13 16.32 5.38
N HIS A 44 -1.78 15.93 6.62
CA HIS A 44 -1.34 14.58 6.91
C HIS A 44 -2.43 13.53 6.65
N ALA A 45 -3.70 13.83 6.96
CA ALA A 45 -4.80 12.93 6.65
C ALA A 45 -4.96 12.71 5.14
N HIS A 46 -4.79 13.76 4.32
CA HIS A 46 -4.86 13.66 2.87
C HIS A 46 -3.71 12.82 2.30
N VAL A 47 -2.47 13.06 2.77
CA VAL A 47 -1.29 12.29 2.36
C VAL A 47 -1.44 10.82 2.76
N ALA A 48 -1.93 10.54 3.96
CA ALA A 48 -2.20 9.18 4.42
C ALA A 48 -3.21 8.46 3.51
N HIS A 49 -4.28 9.15 3.12
CA HIS A 49 -5.27 8.58 2.22
C HIS A 49 -4.68 8.25 0.84
N ALA A 50 -3.88 9.15 0.27
CA ALA A 50 -3.21 8.92 -1.01
C ALA A 50 -2.31 7.66 -0.97
N HIS A 51 -1.54 7.49 0.10
CA HIS A 51 -0.76 6.27 0.30
C HIS A 51 -1.63 5.02 0.43
N GLY A 52 -2.77 5.09 1.12
CA GLY A 52 -3.73 3.99 1.19
C GLY A 52 -4.26 3.56 -0.18
N LEU A 53 -4.51 4.52 -1.09
CA LEU A 53 -4.92 4.22 -2.46
C LEU A 53 -3.80 3.54 -3.26
N HIS A 54 -2.55 3.99 -3.12
CA HIS A 54 -1.41 3.35 -3.79
C HIS A 54 -1.16 1.94 -3.26
N ALA A 55 -1.29 1.73 -1.94
CA ALA A 55 -1.18 0.41 -1.35
C ALA A 55 -2.26 -0.55 -1.87
N ALA A 56 -3.51 -0.08 -1.95
CA ALA A 56 -4.61 -0.85 -2.52
C ALA A 56 -4.37 -1.20 -4.00
N HIS A 57 -3.88 -0.24 -4.79
CA HIS A 57 -3.51 -0.48 -6.19
C HIS A 57 -2.46 -1.58 -6.32
N HIS A 58 -1.36 -1.52 -5.55
CA HIS A 58 -0.34 -2.55 -5.58
C HIS A 58 -0.83 -3.90 -5.05
N GLY A 59 -1.67 -3.92 -4.01
CA GLY A 59 -2.31 -5.15 -3.53
C GLY A 59 -3.20 -5.80 -4.60
N GLN A 60 -3.91 -4.99 -5.39
CA GLN A 60 -4.71 -5.47 -6.52
C GLN A 60 -3.84 -6.03 -7.65
N GLU A 61 -2.75 -5.35 -8.03
CA GLU A 61 -1.81 -5.85 -9.05
C GLU A 61 -1.12 -7.15 -8.59
N ALA A 62 -0.75 -7.25 -7.32
CA ALA A 62 -0.22 -8.49 -6.75
C ALA A 62 -1.22 -9.64 -6.85
N ALA A 63 -2.48 -9.38 -6.50
CA ALA A 63 -3.56 -10.37 -6.59
C ALA A 63 -3.83 -10.80 -8.05
N LYS A 64 -3.81 -9.87 -9.01
CA LYS A 64 -3.92 -10.19 -10.44
C LYS A 64 -2.78 -11.08 -10.91
N HIS A 65 -1.54 -10.73 -10.59
CA HIS A 65 -0.39 -11.56 -10.95
C HIS A 65 -0.45 -12.97 -10.34
N HIS A 66 -0.96 -13.10 -9.12
CA HIS A 66 -1.19 -14.42 -8.52
C HIS A 66 -2.26 -15.22 -9.29
N ALA A 67 -3.35 -14.57 -9.72
CA ALA A 67 -4.41 -15.21 -10.49
C ALA A 67 -3.96 -15.60 -11.91
N GLU A 68 -3.20 -14.73 -12.60
CA GLU A 68 -2.62 -15.01 -13.91
C GLU A 68 -1.61 -16.17 -13.85
N GLN A 69 -0.78 -16.24 -12.80
CA GLN A 69 0.16 -17.35 -12.61
C GLN A 69 -0.53 -18.69 -12.33
N HIS A 70 -1.77 -18.68 -11.84
CA HIS A 70 -2.55 -19.90 -11.62
C HIS A 70 -3.34 -20.32 -12.88
N ALA A 71 -3.80 -19.39 -13.71
CA ALA A 71 -4.50 -19.71 -14.96
C ALA A 71 -3.60 -20.38 -16.01
N GLU A 72 -2.28 -20.15 -15.95
CA GLU A 72 -1.29 -20.76 -16.85
C GLU A 72 -0.90 -22.20 -16.46
N HIS A 73 -1.45 -22.76 -15.39
CA HIS A 73 -1.10 -24.10 -14.88
C HIS A 73 -2.23 -25.14 -14.94
N ASP A 74 -3.40 -24.78 -15.51
CA ASP A 74 -4.57 -25.66 -15.62
C ASP A 74 -4.81 -26.18 -17.07
N ASP A 75 -3.79 -26.22 -17.92
CA ASP A 75 -3.87 -26.64 -19.34
C ASP A 75 -3.00 -27.90 -19.70
N ASP A 76 -2.70 -28.80 -18.75
CA ASP A 76 -2.07 -30.13 -19.03
C ASP A 76 -3.04 -31.32 -18.89
#